data_AF-F9QBH0-F1
#
_entry.id   AF-F9QBH0-F1
#
_cell.length_a   1.000
_cell.length_b   1.000
_cell.length_c   1.000
_cell.angle_alpha   90.00
_cell.angle_beta   90.00
_cell.angle_gamma   90.00
#
_symmetry.space_group_name_H-M   'P 1'
#
loop_
_entity.id
_entity.type
_entity.pdbx_description
1 polymer ?
#
loop_
_entity_poly.entity_id
_entity_poly.type
_entity_poly.pdbx_seq_one_letter_code
_entity_poly.pdbx_strand_id
1 'polypeptide(L)'
;MHQQQMLIQQEGNEFTVPLEDIAIVVVESRETVITLPLLSAFGLYGITLLSCDEQFLPCGQWLPFNQYYRQLKPLNYNLKRACH
;
A
#
# COMPACT_ATOMS: atom_id res chain seq x y z
N MET A 1 -10.52 16.97 -15.03
CA MET A 1 -9.46 15.93 -14.87
C MET A 1 -10.03 14.90 -13.92
N HIS A 2 -10.27 13.66 -14.34
CA HIS A 2 -10.79 12.64 -13.43
C HIS A 2 -9.65 12.23 -12.49
N GLN A 3 -9.72 12.59 -11.20
CA GLN A 3 -8.79 12.10 -10.19
C GLN A 3 -9.00 10.59 -10.03
N GLN A 4 -7.94 9.79 -10.16
CA GLN A 4 -8.04 8.35 -9.93
C GLN A 4 -8.26 8.09 -8.43
N GLN A 5 -9.31 7.34 -8.13
CA GLN A 5 -9.74 7.03 -6.76
C GLN A 5 -9.46 5.56 -6.45
N MET A 6 -9.03 5.28 -5.24
CA MET A 6 -9.16 3.96 -4.63
C MET A 6 -10.60 3.81 -4.13
N LEU A 7 -11.23 2.67 -4.44
CA LEU A 7 -12.50 2.25 -3.83
C LEU A 7 -12.21 1.27 -2.69
N ILE A 8 -12.83 1.51 -1.54
CA ILE A 8 -12.78 0.63 -0.37
C ILE A 8 -14.23 0.18 -0.08
N GLN A 9 -14.46 -1.12 -0.08
CA GLN A 9 -15.76 -1.71 0.25
C GLN A 9 -15.66 -2.46 1.58
N GLN A 10 -16.47 -2.07 2.57
CA GLN A 10 -16.49 -2.66 3.91
C GLN A 10 -17.93 -2.74 4.42
N GLU A 11 -18.39 -3.95 4.75
CA GLU A 11 -19.71 -4.19 5.37
C GLU A 11 -20.88 -3.50 4.64
N GLY A 12 -20.83 -3.45 3.30
CA GLY A 12 -21.87 -2.79 2.47
C GLY A 12 -21.71 -1.27 2.32
N ASN A 13 -20.69 -0.68 2.93
CA ASN A 13 -20.32 0.72 2.75
C ASN A 13 -19.22 0.88 1.70
N GLU A 14 -19.26 2.00 0.98
CA GLU A 14 -18.27 2.36 -0.03
C GLU A 14 -17.57 3.67 0.36
N PHE A 15 -16.25 3.66 0.32
CA PHE A 15 -15.41 4.83 0.55
C PHE A 15 -14.49 5.03 -0.64
N THR A 16 -14.19 6.29 -0.94
CA THR A 16 -13.23 6.64 -1.98
C THR A 16 -12.14 7.55 -1.43
N VAL A 17 -10.91 7.30 -1.86
CA VAL A 17 -9.74 8.11 -1.49
C VAL A 17 -8.95 8.42 -2.76
N PRO A 18 -8.60 9.69 -3.03
CA PRO A 18 -7.77 10.05 -4.17
C PRO A 18 -6.39 9.40 -4.06
N LEU A 19 -5.91 8.76 -5.13
CA LEU A 19 -4.60 8.08 -5.10
C LEU A 19 -3.44 9.05 -4.82
N GLU A 20 -3.57 10.32 -5.24
CA GLU A 20 -2.55 11.36 -5.02
C GLU A 20 -2.35 11.75 -3.56
N ASP A 21 -3.33 11.50 -2.70
CA ASP A 21 -3.28 11.81 -1.27
C ASP A 21 -2.73 10.64 -0.43
N ILE A 22 -2.39 9.51 -1.06
CA ILE A 22 -1.98 8.29 -0.39
C ILE A 22 -0.47 8.10 -0.51
N ALA A 23 0.21 7.97 0.63
CA ALA A 23 1.63 7.60 0.66
C ALA A 23 1.83 6.10 0.93
N ILE A 24 1.08 5.56 1.90
CA ILE A 24 1.22 4.19 2.39
C ILE A 24 -0.17 3.61 2.64
N VAL A 25 -0.36 2.34 2.30
CA VAL A 25 -1.53 1.53 2.60
C VAL A 25 -1.06 0.33 3.42
N VAL A 26 -1.68 0.11 4.57
CA VAL A 26 -1.40 -1.04 5.44
C VAL A 26 -2.59 -1.98 5.39
N VAL A 27 -2.33 -3.25 5.11
CA VAL A 27 -3.36 -4.29 5.01
C VAL A 27 -3.14 -5.31 6.11
N GLU A 28 -4.05 -5.27 7.08
CA GLU A 28 -4.04 -6.11 8.28
C GLU A 28 -5.00 -7.30 8.18
N SER A 29 -6.17 -7.11 7.55
CA SER A 29 -7.18 -8.17 7.45
C SER A 29 -6.83 -9.20 6.38
N ARG A 30 -6.91 -10.49 6.74
CA ARG A 30 -6.69 -11.63 5.84
C ARG A 30 -7.75 -11.78 4.76
N GLU A 31 -8.90 -11.14 4.96
CA GLU A 31 -10.04 -11.17 4.02
C GLU A 31 -9.96 -10.03 3.00
N THR A 32 -8.93 -9.18 3.08
CA THR A 32 -8.75 -8.05 2.15
C THR A 32 -8.44 -8.56 0.74
N VAL A 33 -9.31 -8.22 -0.22
CA VAL A 33 -9.06 -8.48 -1.64
C VAL A 33 -8.48 -7.23 -2.28
N ILE A 34 -7.29 -7.36 -2.87
CA ILE A 34 -6.62 -6.29 -3.61
C ILE A 34 -6.62 -6.65 -5.08
N THR A 35 -7.05 -5.73 -5.94
CA THR A 35 -7.08 -5.96 -7.38
C THR A 35 -5.74 -5.61 -8.03
N LEU A 36 -5.35 -6.35 -9.07
CA LEU A 36 -4.12 -6.08 -9.81
C LEU A 36 -4.06 -4.65 -10.42
N PRO A 37 -5.16 -4.09 -10.97
CA PRO A 37 -5.16 -2.69 -11.42
C PRO A 37 -4.83 -1.70 -10.30
N LEU A 38 -5.28 -1.94 -9.07
CA LEU A 38 -4.93 -1.10 -7.92
C LEU A 38 -3.44 -1.18 -7.58
N LEU A 39 -2.84 -2.38 -7.60
CA LEU A 39 -1.40 -2.55 -7.40
C LEU A 39 -0.56 -1.87 -8.49
N SER A 40 -1.04 -1.90 -9.74
CA SER A 40 -0.42 -1.15 -10.85
C SER A 40 -0.50 0.36 -10.60
N ALA A 41 -1.68 0.85 -10.20
CA ALA A 41 -1.87 2.26 -9.86
C ALA A 41 -0.97 2.67 -8.68
N PHE A 42 -0.81 1.84 -7.66
CA PHE A 42 0.12 2.11 -6.56
C PHE A 42 1.54 2.33 -7.05
N GLY A 43 2.01 1.51 -8.00
CA GLY A 43 3.34 1.70 -8.56
C GLY A 43 3.51 2.98 -9.37
N LEU A 44 2.47 3.40 -10.10
CA LEU A 44 2.47 4.64 -10.87
C LEU A 44 2.41 5.88 -9.97
N TYR A 45 1.64 5.82 -8.87
CA TYR A 45 1.46 6.92 -7.92
C TYR A 45 2.49 6.94 -6.79
N GLY A 46 3.34 5.93 -6.67
CA GLY A 46 4.36 5.84 -5.62
C GLY A 46 3.84 5.46 -4.25
N ILE A 47 2.66 4.83 -4.21
CA ILE A 47 2.02 4.32 -3.01
C ILE A 47 2.73 3.03 -2.59
N THR A 48 3.12 2.97 -1.31
CA THR A 48 3.66 1.74 -0.70
C THR A 48 2.52 0.91 -0.11
N LEU A 49 2.47 -0.39 -0.40
CA LEU A 49 1.61 -1.34 0.32
C LEU A 49 2.45 -2.12 1.33
N LEU A 50 1.99 -2.18 2.58
CA LEU A 50 2.50 -3.09 3.61
C LEU A 50 1.45 -4.14 3.92
N SER A 51 1.86 -5.41 4.00
CA SER A 51 1.02 -6.51 4.46
C SER A 51 1.45 -6.94 5.86
N CYS A 52 0.50 -7.24 6.73
CA CYS A 52 0.76 -7.73 8.08
C CYS A 52 0.54 -9.23 8.21
N ASP A 53 1.19 -9.84 9.22
CA ASP A 53 0.97 -11.22 9.62
C ASP A 53 -0.20 -11.36 10.62
N GLU A 54 -0.35 -12.55 11.20
CA GLU A 54 -1.41 -12.86 12.19
C GLU A 54 -1.28 -12.08 13.50
N GLN A 55 -0.12 -11.48 13.77
CA GLN A 55 0.16 -10.64 14.94
C GLN A 55 -0.05 -9.15 14.63
N PHE A 56 -0.59 -8.81 13.45
CA PHE A 56 -0.73 -7.45 12.94
C PHE A 56 0.61 -6.73 12.75
N LEU A 57 1.71 -7.49 12.63
CA LEU A 57 3.04 -6.94 12.40
C LEU A 57 3.34 -6.90 10.89
N PRO A 58 3.89 -5.78 10.35
CA PRO A 58 4.28 -5.71 8.96
C PRO A 58 5.29 -6.81 8.59
N CYS A 59 4.91 -7.69 7.68
CA CYS A 59 5.70 -8.85 7.26
C CYS A 59 6.01 -8.89 5.76
N GLY A 60 5.41 -8.00 4.97
CA GLY A 60 5.64 -7.90 3.53
C GLY A 60 5.42 -6.48 2.98
N GLN A 61 6.00 -6.23 1.81
CA GLN A 61 5.91 -4.93 1.13
C GLN A 61 5.81 -5.11 -0.38
N TRP A 62 4.90 -4.36 -1.02
CA TRP A 62 4.86 -4.21 -2.47
C TRP A 62 5.78 -3.06 -2.91
N LEU A 63 6.77 -3.38 -3.74
CA LEU A 63 7.78 -2.42 -4.21
C LEU A 63 7.64 -2.18 -5.72
N PRO A 64 7.30 -0.96 -6.17
CA PRO A 64 7.29 -0.66 -7.59
C PRO A 64 8.72 -0.57 -8.15
N PHE A 65 8.94 -1.24 -9.28
CA PHE A 65 10.27 -1.34 -9.92
C PHE A 65 10.90 0.01 -10.30
N ASN A 66 10.10 1.04 -10.63
CA ASN A 66 10.58 2.23 -11.34
C ASN A 66 10.72 3.50 -10.47
N GLN A 67 10.64 3.41 -9.13
CA GLN A 67 10.83 4.56 -8.22
C GLN A 67 12.15 4.51 -7.44
N TYR A 68 13.14 3.82 -8.03
CA TYR A 68 14.36 3.35 -7.39
C TYR A 68 15.26 4.48 -6.82
N TYR A 69 15.22 5.70 -7.36
CA TYR A 69 16.22 6.72 -6.97
C TYR A 69 15.90 7.48 -5.68
N ARG A 70 14.64 7.50 -5.20
CA ARG A 70 14.26 8.30 -4.01
C ARG A 70 13.85 7.47 -2.77
N GLN A 71 13.47 6.21 -2.95
CA GLN A 71 12.94 5.37 -1.86
C GLN A 71 13.92 4.33 -1.28
N LEU A 72 15.16 4.22 -1.80
CA LEU A 72 16.14 3.24 -1.29
C LEU A 72 16.71 3.57 0.10
N LYS A 73 16.71 4.84 0.54
CA LYS A 73 17.29 5.22 1.83
C LYS A 73 16.42 4.85 3.05
N PRO A 74 15.08 5.03 3.05
CA PRO A 74 14.23 4.62 4.18
C PRO A 74 13.84 3.14 4.17
N LEU A 75 13.89 2.46 3.02
CA LEU A 75 13.45 1.06 2.89
C LEU A 75 14.18 0.13 3.88
N ASN A 76 15.51 0.23 3.95
CA ASN A 76 16.31 -0.57 4.89
C ASN A 76 16.12 -0.20 6.36
N TYR A 77 15.60 0.99 6.65
CA TYR A 77 15.39 1.46 8.03
C TYR A 77 14.07 0.97 8.62
N ASN A 78 13.00 0.99 7.82
CA ASN A 78 11.67 0.56 8.28
C ASN A 78 11.58 -0.98 8.42
N LEU A 79 12.20 -1.74 7.50
CA LEU A 79 12.29 -3.20 7.60
C LEU A 79 13.06 -3.67 8.85
N LYS A 80 14.13 -2.97 9.24
CA LYS A 80 14.89 -3.30 10.47
C LYS A 80 14.16 -2.97 11.77
N ARG A 81 13.18 -2.06 11.73
CA ARG A 81 12.38 -1.67 12.90
C ARG A 81 11.07 -2.43 13.04
N ALA A 82 10.51 -2.97 11.96
CA ALA A 82 9.32 -3.82 12.03
C ALA A 82 9.59 -5.19 12.69
N CYS A 83 10.85 -5.64 12.71
CA CYS A 83 11.29 -6.88 13.34
C CYS A 83 11.89 -6.72 14.75
N HIS A 84 11.69 -5.57 15.41
CA HIS A 84 12.12 -5.32 16.80
C HIS A 84 10.98 -4.72 17.60
#